data_AF-A0A923THT4-F1
#
_entry.id   AF-A0A923THT4-F1
#
_cell.length_a   1.000
_cell.length_b   1.000
_cell.length_c   1.000
_cell.angle_alpha   90.00
_cell.angle_beta   90.00
_cell.angle_gamma   90.00
#
_symmetry.space_group_name_H-M   'P 1'
#
loop_
_entity.id
_entity.type
_entity.pdbx_description
1 polymer ?
#
loop_
_entity_poly.entity_id
_entity_poly.type
_entity_poly.pdbx_seq_one_letter_code
_entity_poly.pdbx_strand_id
1 'polypeptide(L)'
;MNQNKPLTEKIYYDDESVKKFLLATLIWAGAAFVFGLLAALQLAYWPMNANLEWITFGRLRPLHTNAAIFAFAGNAIFAGIYHSSQRLLKTRMFSDLLSKIHFWGWQLIIVAAAITLPLGYTQSKEYAELEWPIDIAIAVIWVIFAVNFFMTIRQRREKHLYVA
;
A
#
# COMPACT_ATOMS: atom_id res chain seq x y z
N MET A 1 4.34 -14.15 -46.51
CA MET A 1 5.52 -14.68 -45.80
C MET A 1 6.28 -13.51 -45.20
N ASN A 2 6.26 -13.34 -43.88
CA ASN A 2 7.10 -12.36 -43.20
C ASN A 2 7.95 -13.13 -42.19
N GLN A 3 9.15 -13.53 -42.60
CA GLN A 3 10.00 -14.51 -41.90
C GLN A 3 10.84 -13.91 -40.75
N ASN A 4 10.55 -12.70 -40.29
CA ASN A 4 11.36 -12.01 -39.26
C ASN A 4 10.59 -11.72 -37.97
N LYS A 5 9.70 -12.62 -37.51
CA LYS A 5 9.27 -12.60 -36.11
C LYS A 5 10.22 -13.49 -35.30
N PRO A 6 10.93 -12.95 -34.29
CA PRO A 6 11.77 -13.79 -33.43
C PRO A 6 10.91 -14.90 -32.81
N LEU A 7 11.45 -16.12 -32.77
CA LEU A 7 10.77 -17.33 -32.25
C LEU A 7 10.38 -17.21 -30.77
N THR A 8 10.99 -16.28 -30.04
CA THR A 8 10.74 -15.98 -28.63
C THR A 8 10.47 -14.49 -28.44
N GLU A 9 9.32 -14.16 -27.86
CA GLU A 9 8.98 -12.80 -27.46
C GLU A 9 9.53 -12.54 -26.06
N LYS A 10 10.45 -11.57 -25.94
CA LYS A 10 10.99 -11.13 -24.65
C LYS A 10 10.08 -10.07 -24.04
N ILE A 11 9.60 -10.32 -22.83
CA ILE A 11 8.76 -9.38 -22.08
C ILE A 11 9.63 -8.68 -21.02
N TYR A 12 9.55 -7.35 -20.99
CA TYR A 12 10.21 -6.54 -19.96
C TYR A 12 9.18 -6.11 -18.91
N TYR A 13 9.35 -6.62 -17.69
CA TYR A 13 8.48 -6.31 -16.56
C TYR A 13 8.82 -4.94 -15.93
N ASP A 14 7.83 -4.33 -15.30
CA ASP A 14 8.03 -3.18 -14.41
C ASP A 14 8.42 -3.67 -13.01
N ASP A 15 9.72 -3.79 -12.77
CA ASP A 15 10.26 -4.10 -11.44
C ASP A 15 10.58 -2.85 -10.61
N GLU A 16 10.51 -1.65 -11.21
CA GLU A 16 10.78 -0.39 -10.49
C GLU A 16 9.66 -0.13 -9.49
N SER A 17 8.40 -0.23 -9.91
CA SER A 17 7.25 -0.07 -9.02
C SER A 17 7.27 -1.12 -7.89
N VAL A 18 7.61 -2.37 -8.20
CA VAL A 18 7.74 -3.44 -7.21
C VAL A 18 8.79 -3.10 -6.15
N LYS A 19 9.98 -2.67 -6.57
CA LYS A 19 11.07 -2.27 -5.64
C LYS A 19 10.66 -1.10 -4.76
N LYS A 20 9.93 -0.13 -5.30
CA LYS A 20 9.42 1.01 -4.51
C LYS A 20 8.43 0.57 -3.44
N PHE A 21 7.46 -0.28 -3.78
CA PHE A 21 6.52 -0.82 -2.80
C PHE A 21 7.22 -1.71 -1.75
N LEU A 22 8.21 -2.52 -2.14
CA LEU A 22 9.02 -3.30 -1.20
C LEU A 22 9.82 -2.41 -0.24
N LEU A 23 10.46 -1.35 -0.75
CA LEU A 23 11.18 -0.40 0.10
C LEU A 23 10.24 0.31 1.06
N ALA A 24 9.09 0.79 0.57
CA ALA A 24 8.05 1.40 1.41
C ALA A 24 7.56 0.42 2.49
N THR A 25 7.38 -0.86 2.14
CA THR A 25 7.00 -1.92 3.10
C THR A 25 7.97 -1.96 4.27
N LEU A 26 9.29 -2.00 4.01
CA LEU A 26 10.30 -2.05 5.05
C LEU A 26 10.31 -0.78 5.93
N ILE A 27 10.15 0.38 5.30
CA ILE A 27 10.09 1.66 6.02
C ILE A 27 8.87 1.70 6.95
N TRP A 28 7.68 1.37 6.43
CA TRP A 28 6.45 1.39 7.20
C TRP A 28 6.36 0.26 8.23
N ALA A 29 7.02 -0.88 8.00
CA ALA A 29 7.18 -1.93 9.02
C ALA A 29 7.89 -1.38 10.26
N GLY A 30 9.00 -0.66 10.06
CA GLY A 30 9.73 0.00 11.14
C GLY A 30 8.84 0.96 11.92
N ALA A 31 8.13 1.86 11.22
CA ALA A 31 7.21 2.80 11.86
C ALA A 31 6.07 2.09 12.63
N ALA A 32 5.42 1.10 12.01
CA ALA A 32 4.32 0.35 12.62
C ALA A 32 4.75 -0.35 13.91
N PHE A 33 5.91 -1.03 13.91
CA PHE A 33 6.41 -1.72 15.09
C PHE A 33 6.89 -0.75 16.18
N VAL A 34 7.46 0.40 15.82
CA VAL A 34 7.80 1.44 16.80
C VAL A 34 6.55 1.97 17.49
N PHE A 35 5.49 2.32 16.74
CA PHE A 35 4.24 2.80 17.34
C PHE A 35 3.54 1.70 18.15
N GLY A 36 3.60 0.44 17.69
CA GLY A 36 3.05 -0.70 18.44
C GLY A 36 3.78 -0.95 19.75
N LEU A 37 5.11 -0.89 19.74
CA LEU A 37 5.93 -1.01 20.94
C LEU A 37 5.65 0.14 21.91
N LEU A 38 5.58 1.38 21.43
CA LEU A 38 5.28 2.53 22.27
C LEU A 38 3.88 2.43 22.89
N ALA A 39 2.87 2.03 22.12
CA ALA A 39 1.52 1.79 22.63
C ALA A 39 1.49 0.66 23.68
N ALA A 40 2.24 -0.42 23.48
CA ALA A 40 2.37 -1.49 24.47
C ALA A 40 3.04 -1.00 25.78
N LEU A 41 4.10 -0.18 25.68
CA LEU A 41 4.76 0.42 26.83
C LEU A 41 3.83 1.38 27.59
N GLN A 42 2.95 2.11 26.91
CA GLN A 42 1.97 2.99 27.56
C GLN A 42 0.93 2.23 28.39
N LEU A 43 0.55 1.02 27.96
CA LEU A 43 -0.31 0.13 28.74
C LEU A 43 0.44 -0.47 29.95
N ALA A 44 1.71 -0.81 29.79
CA ALA A 44 2.52 -1.36 30.87
C ALA A 44 2.98 -0.31 31.90
N TYR A 45 3.24 0.92 31.45
CA TYR A 45 3.78 2.01 32.24
C TYR A 45 3.16 3.34 31.82
N TRP A 46 2.12 3.77 32.54
CA TRP A 46 1.30 4.93 32.18
C TRP A 46 2.08 6.25 31.96
N PRO A 47 3.21 6.56 32.65
CA PRO A 47 3.96 7.80 32.40
C PRO A 47 4.54 7.90 30.99
N MET A 48 4.58 6.79 30.25
CA MET A 48 5.05 6.75 28.86
C MET A 48 4.07 7.39 27.86
N ASN A 49 2.92 7.88 28.34
CA ASN A 49 2.08 8.84 27.59
C ASN A 49 2.70 10.25 27.54
N ALA A 50 3.72 10.52 28.36
CA ALA A 50 4.52 11.74 28.40
C ALA A 50 3.74 13.06 28.55
N ASN A 51 2.47 13.01 28.99
CA ASN A 51 1.56 14.15 29.07
C ASN A 51 1.46 14.98 27.77
N LEU A 52 1.67 14.33 26.62
CA LEU A 52 1.60 14.94 25.30
C LEU A 52 0.42 14.37 24.51
N GLU A 53 -0.53 15.21 24.14
CA GLU A 53 -1.80 14.78 23.53
C GLU A 53 -1.62 13.90 22.29
N TRP A 54 -0.67 14.24 21.42
CA TRP A 54 -0.44 13.58 20.13
C TRP A 54 0.11 12.15 20.23
N ILE A 55 0.71 11.77 21.36
CA ILE A 55 1.32 10.46 21.54
C ILE A 55 0.62 9.68 22.65
N THR A 56 -0.49 10.17 23.18
CA THR A 56 -1.30 9.40 24.12
C THR A 56 -1.79 8.10 23.48
N PHE A 57 -1.97 7.06 24.30
CA PHE A 57 -2.42 5.74 23.83
C PHE A 57 -3.67 5.81 22.94
N GLY A 58 -4.64 6.66 23.29
CA GLY A 58 -5.88 6.82 22.53
C GLY A 58 -5.68 7.29 21.09
N ARG A 59 -4.69 8.15 20.82
CA ARG A 59 -4.37 8.63 19.46
C ARG A 59 -3.31 7.77 18.77
N LEU A 60 -2.39 7.17 19.53
CA LEU A 60 -1.33 6.33 19.01
C LEU A 60 -1.84 4.95 18.56
N ARG A 61 -2.88 4.41 19.22
CA ARG A 61 -3.51 3.13 18.86
C ARG A 61 -4.03 3.12 17.41
N PRO A 62 -4.91 4.05 16.98
CA PRO A 62 -5.38 4.07 15.60
C PRO A 62 -4.25 4.39 14.61
N LEU A 63 -3.22 5.16 15.00
CA LEU A 63 -2.04 5.35 14.17
C LEU A 63 -1.29 4.02 13.93
N HIS A 64 -1.06 3.24 14.99
CA HIS A 64 -0.41 1.95 14.90
C HIS A 64 -1.20 0.97 14.02
N THR A 65 -2.52 0.86 14.20
CA THR A 65 -3.35 -0.06 13.41
C THR A 65 -3.30 0.30 11.92
N ASN A 66 -3.45 1.58 11.58
CA ASN A 66 -3.36 2.05 10.20
C ASN A 66 -1.96 1.86 9.59
N ALA A 67 -0.91 2.13 10.36
CA ALA A 67 0.47 1.92 9.93
C ALA A 67 0.77 0.42 9.72
N ALA A 68 0.29 -0.46 10.58
CA ALA A 68 0.53 -1.90 10.46
C ALA A 68 -0.24 -2.51 9.27
N ILE A 69 -1.50 -2.12 9.08
CA ILE A 69 -2.38 -2.73 8.07
C ILE A 69 -2.22 -2.04 6.72
N PHE A 70 -2.49 -0.74 6.62
CA PHE A 70 -2.56 -0.06 5.33
C PHE A 70 -1.19 0.40 4.82
N ALA A 71 -0.28 0.77 5.73
CA ALA A 71 1.07 1.15 5.34
C ALA A 71 1.97 -0.09 5.17
N PHE A 72 2.22 -0.87 6.22
CA PHE A 72 3.09 -2.04 6.12
C PHE A 72 2.48 -3.16 5.26
N ALA A 73 1.41 -3.80 5.72
CA ALA A 73 0.83 -4.93 5.00
C ALA A 73 0.26 -4.53 3.63
N GLY A 74 -0.32 -3.34 3.51
CA GLY A 74 -0.83 -2.81 2.24
C GLY A 74 0.28 -2.66 1.19
N ASN A 75 1.42 -2.04 1.53
CA ASN A 75 2.55 -1.96 0.59
C ASN A 75 3.11 -3.36 0.26
N ALA A 76 3.13 -4.29 1.22
CA ALA A 76 3.59 -5.66 0.99
C ALA A 76 2.69 -6.40 -0.03
N ILE A 77 1.37 -6.27 0.13
CA ILE A 77 0.37 -6.82 -0.79
C ILE A 77 0.54 -6.21 -2.17
N PHE A 78 0.68 -4.87 -2.28
CA PHE A 78 0.87 -4.23 -3.59
C PHE A 78 2.16 -4.67 -4.27
N ALA A 79 3.28 -4.76 -3.55
CA ALA A 79 4.52 -5.33 -4.08
C ALA A 79 4.29 -6.74 -4.62
N GLY A 80 3.61 -7.58 -3.83
CA GLY A 80 3.24 -8.95 -4.23
C GLY A 80 2.38 -8.99 -5.49
N ILE A 81 1.35 -8.15 -5.58
CA ILE A 81 0.44 -8.07 -6.73
C ILE A 81 1.19 -7.59 -7.97
N TYR A 82 1.91 -6.46 -7.90
CA TYR A 82 2.66 -5.93 -9.04
C TYR A 82 3.76 -6.88 -9.51
N HIS A 83 4.37 -7.64 -8.60
CA HIS A 83 5.36 -8.64 -8.97
C HIS A 83 4.72 -9.88 -9.62
N SER A 84 3.77 -10.50 -8.93
CA SER A 84 3.15 -11.77 -9.32
C SER A 84 2.31 -11.64 -10.59
N SER A 85 1.46 -10.61 -10.69
CA SER A 85 0.52 -10.44 -11.80
C SER A 85 1.25 -10.41 -13.14
N GLN A 86 2.34 -9.66 -13.22
CA GLN A 86 3.11 -9.55 -14.47
C GLN A 86 3.67 -10.90 -14.94
N ARG A 87 4.13 -11.71 -13.98
CA ARG A 87 4.78 -13.00 -14.23
C ARG A 87 3.77 -14.11 -14.52
N LEU A 88 2.67 -14.14 -13.77
CA LEU A 88 1.59 -15.11 -13.94
C LEU A 88 0.83 -14.88 -15.25
N LEU A 89 0.57 -13.62 -15.61
CA LEU A 89 -0.14 -13.26 -16.83
C LEU A 89 0.78 -13.20 -18.05
N LYS A 90 2.10 -13.30 -17.83
CA LYS A 90 3.17 -13.12 -18.83
C LYS A 90 2.97 -11.83 -19.63
N THR A 91 2.75 -10.72 -18.95
CA THR A 91 2.58 -9.41 -19.57
C THR A 91 3.06 -8.31 -18.64
N ARG A 92 3.47 -7.16 -19.19
CA ARG A 92 3.81 -5.99 -18.38
C ARG A 92 2.52 -5.38 -17.81
N MET A 93 2.61 -4.65 -16.69
CA MET A 93 1.50 -3.83 -16.22
C MET A 93 0.93 -2.95 -17.34
N PHE A 94 -0.39 -2.77 -17.33
CA PHE A 94 -1.11 -2.03 -18.36
C PHE A 94 -0.59 -0.59 -18.54
N SER A 95 -0.33 0.12 -17.45
CA SER A 95 0.18 1.48 -17.49
C SER A 95 1.17 1.77 -16.37
N ASP A 96 2.42 2.08 -16.74
CA ASP A 96 3.47 2.53 -15.82
C ASP A 96 3.09 3.85 -15.12
N LEU A 97 2.32 4.71 -15.79
CA LEU A 97 1.84 5.97 -15.20
C LEU A 97 0.84 5.68 -14.08
N LEU A 98 -0.13 4.79 -14.30
CA LEU A 98 -1.08 4.40 -13.25
C LEU A 98 -0.37 3.71 -12.08
N SER A 99 0.67 2.90 -12.34
CA SER A 99 1.50 2.32 -11.29
C SER A 99 2.18 3.39 -10.43
N LYS A 100 2.73 4.44 -11.05
CA LYS A 100 3.36 5.58 -10.35
C LYS A 100 2.36 6.41 -9.56
N ILE A 101 1.19 6.71 -10.14
CA ILE A 101 0.13 7.45 -9.44
C ILE A 101 -0.38 6.64 -8.25
N HIS A 102 -0.58 5.33 -8.41
CA HIS A 102 -0.95 4.46 -7.30
C HIS A 102 0.11 4.51 -6.19
N PHE A 103 1.39 4.30 -6.51
CA PHE A 103 2.46 4.30 -5.51
C PHE A 103 2.49 5.61 -4.71
N TRP A 104 2.63 6.75 -5.38
CA TRP A 104 2.75 8.04 -4.71
C TRP A 104 1.46 8.46 -4.02
N GLY A 105 0.30 8.20 -4.63
CA GLY A 105 -1.00 8.45 -4.01
C GLY A 105 -1.17 7.66 -2.71
N TRP A 106 -0.78 6.38 -2.71
CA TRP A 106 -0.81 5.56 -1.50
C TRP A 106 0.14 6.08 -0.42
N GLN A 107 1.36 6.50 -0.79
CA GLN A 107 2.29 7.08 0.19
C GLN A 107 1.75 8.39 0.79
N LEU A 108 1.12 9.25 -0.03
CA LEU A 108 0.51 10.50 0.45
C LEU A 108 -0.64 10.25 1.42
N ILE A 109 -1.48 9.24 1.16
CA ILE A 109 -2.55 8.81 2.08
C ILE A 109 -1.96 8.36 3.42
N ILE A 110 -0.90 7.54 3.40
CA ILE A 110 -0.24 7.08 4.63
C ILE A 110 0.34 8.26 5.41
N VAL A 111 0.99 9.21 4.74
CA VAL A 111 1.53 10.41 5.39
C VAL A 111 0.39 11.27 5.97
N ALA A 112 -0.73 11.41 5.26
CA ALA A 112 -1.90 12.11 5.77
C ALA A 112 -2.46 11.43 7.03
N ALA A 113 -2.54 10.08 7.06
CA ALA A 113 -2.91 9.32 8.25
C ALA A 113 -1.93 9.56 9.42
N ALA A 114 -0.63 9.57 9.14
CA ALA A 114 0.42 9.80 10.13
C ALA A 114 0.35 11.20 10.77
N ILE A 115 -0.20 12.19 10.07
CA ILE A 115 -0.38 13.55 10.57
C ILE A 115 -1.73 13.68 11.29
N THR A 116 -2.81 13.22 10.67
CA THR A 116 -4.18 13.49 11.13
C THR A 116 -4.56 12.72 12.39
N LEU A 117 -4.14 11.46 12.53
CA LEU A 117 -4.51 10.63 13.68
C LEU A 117 -3.89 11.15 15.00
N PRO A 118 -2.59 11.52 15.07
CA PRO A 118 -2.03 12.19 16.25
C PRO A 118 -2.68 13.55 16.57
N LEU A 119 -3.18 14.26 15.57
CA LEU A 119 -3.93 15.51 15.77
C LEU A 119 -5.35 15.27 16.30
N GLY A 120 -5.81 14.01 16.34
CA GLY A 120 -7.10 13.63 16.90
C GLY A 120 -8.26 13.68 15.89
N TYR A 121 -7.99 13.87 14.60
CA TYR A 121 -9.00 13.79 13.55
C TYR A 121 -9.32 12.33 13.28
N THR A 122 -10.46 11.86 13.78
CA THR A 122 -10.89 10.48 13.57
C THR A 122 -12.40 10.27 13.61
N GLN A 123 -12.88 9.38 12.75
CA GLN A 123 -14.26 8.91 12.76
C GLN A 123 -14.59 7.92 13.90
N SER A 124 -13.60 7.50 14.70
CA SER A 124 -13.77 6.52 15.79
C SER A 124 -14.31 5.14 15.36
N LYS A 125 -14.23 4.81 14.07
CA LYS A 125 -14.54 3.49 13.52
C LYS A 125 -13.25 2.72 13.29
N GLU A 126 -13.11 1.53 13.88
CA GLU A 126 -11.88 0.74 13.75
C GLU A 126 -11.63 0.35 12.28
N TYR A 127 -10.38 0.55 11.83
CA TYR A 127 -9.92 0.38 10.44
C TYR A 127 -10.56 1.33 9.41
N ALA A 128 -11.35 2.29 9.87
CA ALA A 128 -11.94 3.38 9.08
C ALA A 128 -11.80 4.71 9.85
N GLU A 129 -10.64 4.89 10.50
CA GLU A 129 -10.43 6.01 11.42
C GLU A 129 -10.23 7.34 10.69
N LEU A 130 -9.80 7.32 9.43
CA LEU A 130 -9.40 8.49 8.66
C LEU A 130 -10.60 9.37 8.29
N GLU A 131 -10.41 10.68 8.18
CA GLU A 131 -11.48 11.60 7.81
C GLU A 131 -11.87 11.49 6.33
N TRP A 132 -13.10 11.92 6.02
CA TRP A 132 -13.70 11.80 4.69
C TRP A 132 -12.85 12.29 3.49
N PRO A 133 -11.98 13.32 3.59
CA PRO A 133 -11.14 13.71 2.45
C PRO A 133 -10.12 12.61 2.11
N ILE A 134 -9.61 11.92 3.14
CA ILE A 134 -8.68 10.81 2.98
C ILE A 134 -9.42 9.59 2.46
N ASP A 135 -10.66 9.34 2.89
CA ASP A 135 -11.50 8.26 2.34
C ASP A 135 -11.73 8.42 0.84
N ILE A 136 -12.03 9.64 0.38
CA ILE A 136 -12.17 9.93 -1.06
C ILE A 136 -10.85 9.68 -1.79
N ALA A 137 -9.72 10.13 -1.22
CA ALA A 137 -8.40 9.88 -1.82
C ALA A 137 -8.10 8.38 -1.93
N ILE A 138 -8.39 7.60 -0.88
CA ILE A 138 -8.27 6.14 -0.87
C ILE A 138 -9.12 5.53 -1.98
N ALA A 139 -10.39 5.91 -2.09
CA ALA A 139 -11.29 5.40 -3.12
C ALA A 139 -10.75 5.67 -4.53
N VAL A 140 -10.28 6.89 -4.81
CA VAL A 140 -9.71 7.27 -6.11
C VAL A 140 -8.46 6.45 -6.42
N ILE A 141 -7.53 6.32 -5.46
CA ILE A 141 -6.29 5.56 -5.65
C ILE A 141 -6.58 4.07 -5.85
N TRP A 142 -7.56 3.52 -5.15
CA TRP A 142 -8.01 2.14 -5.36
C TRP A 142 -8.62 1.91 -6.73
N VAL A 143 -9.41 2.85 -7.26
CA VAL A 143 -9.93 2.77 -8.63
C VAL A 143 -8.79 2.77 -9.65
N ILE A 144 -7.79 3.64 -9.47
CA ILE A 144 -6.61 3.70 -10.33
C ILE A 144 -5.85 2.36 -10.32
N PHE A 145 -5.65 1.79 -9.13
CA PHE A 145 -5.05 0.47 -8.98
C PHE A 145 -5.88 -0.61 -9.67
N ALA A 146 -7.18 -0.66 -9.42
CA ALA A 146 -8.10 -1.66 -9.99
C ALA A 146 -8.10 -1.60 -11.52
N VAL A 147 -8.20 -0.40 -12.10
CA VAL A 147 -8.13 -0.22 -13.57
C VAL A 147 -6.81 -0.77 -14.11
N ASN A 148 -5.68 -0.43 -13.49
CA ASN A 148 -4.37 -0.92 -13.93
C ASN A 148 -4.27 -2.46 -13.84
N PHE A 149 -4.74 -3.03 -12.74
CA PHE A 149 -4.73 -4.48 -12.50
C PHE A 149 -5.65 -5.25 -13.47
N PHE A 150 -6.93 -4.87 -13.57
CA PHE A 150 -7.89 -5.56 -14.43
C PHE A 150 -7.56 -5.41 -15.92
N MET A 151 -7.06 -4.25 -16.35
CA MET A 151 -6.60 -4.08 -17.72
C MET A 151 -5.35 -4.93 -18.02
N THR A 152 -4.49 -5.16 -17.02
CA THR A 152 -3.36 -6.10 -17.16
C THR A 152 -3.87 -7.54 -17.34
N ILE A 153 -4.89 -7.96 -16.58
CA ILE A 153 -5.56 -9.26 -16.76
C ILE A 153 -6.19 -9.40 -18.14
N ARG A 154 -6.80 -8.32 -18.66
CA ARG A 154 -7.38 -8.31 -20.01
C ARG A 154 -6.33 -8.55 -21.10
N GLN A 155 -5.12 -8.06 -20.91
CA GLN A 155 -4.00 -8.17 -21.87
C GLN A 155 -3.08 -9.36 -21.60
N ARG A 156 -3.53 -10.32 -20.78
CA ARG A 156 -2.76 -11.51 -20.45
C ARG A 156 -2.50 -12.38 -21.67
N ARG A 157 -1.43 -13.16 -21.59
CA ARG A 157 -1.09 -14.18 -22.60
C ARG A 157 -1.53 -15.58 -22.20
N GLU A 158 -1.70 -15.81 -20.90
CA GLU A 158 -2.17 -17.09 -20.37
C GLU A 158 -3.68 -17.24 -20.50
N LYS A 159 -4.15 -18.42 -20.94
CA LYS A 159 -5.59 -18.67 -21.09
C LYS A 159 -6.29 -18.75 -19.74
N HIS A 160 -5.67 -19.45 -18.79
CA HIS A 160 -6.17 -19.67 -17.44
C HIS A 160 -5.60 -18.65 -16.46
N LEU A 161 -6.40 -18.30 -15.47
CA LEU A 161 -5.95 -17.48 -14.34
C LEU A 161 -5.44 -18.39 -13.23
N TYR A 162 -4.33 -17.98 -12.63
CA TYR A 162 -3.74 -18.64 -11.48
C TYR A 162 -4.58 -18.37 -10.22
N VAL A 163 -4.71 -19.37 -9.33
CA VAL A 163 -5.59 -19.31 -8.13
C VAL A 163 -4.87 -19.82 -6.87
N ALA A 164 -3.63 -20.27 -6.98
CA ALA A 164 -2.90 -20.91 -5.88
C ALA A 164 -2.21 -19.91 -4.94
#